data_AF-A0A4R4XWF6-F1
#
_entry.id   AF-A0A4R4XWF6-F1
#
_cell.length_a   1.000
_cell.length_b   1.000
_cell.length_c   1.000
_cell.angle_alpha   90.00
_cell.angle_beta   90.00
_cell.angle_gamma   90.00
#
_symmetry.space_group_name_H-M   'P 1'
#
loop_
_entity.id
_entity.type
_entity.pdbx_description
1 polymer ?
#
loop_
_entity_poly.entity_id
_entity_poly.type
_entity_poly.pdbx_seq_one_letter_code
_entity_poly.pdbx_strand_id
1 'polypeptide(L)'
;MRKGTFLALTAGAAVVATGLVATPAHAATGNGVCERGEFCVFRDTTGSVLWDSGRTDNSYSNDKYPRAGGTVQDTGSSVINNTGRGVRIFKHGDQNGPGWNVPADGRRWNLSGTPVGNDAASSHLFF
;
A
#
# COMPACT_ATOMS: atom_id res chain seq x y z
N MET A 1 -58.84 41.39 24.73
CA MET A 1 -57.95 40.25 25.03
C MET A 1 -57.50 39.66 23.70
N ARG A 2 -56.21 39.75 23.33
CA ARG A 2 -55.67 39.23 22.06
C ARG A 2 -54.71 38.10 22.38
N LYS A 3 -54.97 36.89 21.85
CA LYS A 3 -54.05 35.73 21.93
C LYS A 3 -53.54 35.46 20.53
N GLY A 4 -52.25 35.76 20.30
CA GLY A 4 -51.53 35.44 19.08
C GLY A 4 -51.00 34.01 19.15
N THR A 5 -51.20 33.25 18.07
CA THR A 5 -50.72 31.87 17.92
C THR A 5 -49.43 31.91 17.12
N PHE A 6 -48.33 31.42 17.70
CA PHE A 6 -47.05 31.25 17.01
C PHE A 6 -47.02 29.86 16.34
N LEU A 7 -46.91 29.81 15.01
CA LEU A 7 -46.52 28.61 14.27
C LEU A 7 -45.00 28.61 14.10
N ALA A 8 -44.33 27.61 14.66
CA ALA A 8 -42.92 27.31 14.40
C ALA A 8 -42.84 26.36 13.19
N LEU A 9 -42.25 26.83 12.08
CA LEU A 9 -41.83 25.99 10.97
C LEU A 9 -40.40 25.50 11.25
N THR A 10 -40.24 24.20 11.52
CA THR A 10 -38.94 23.53 11.55
C THR A 10 -38.59 23.04 10.14
N ALA A 11 -37.62 23.70 9.49
CA ALA A 11 -37.07 23.29 8.21
C ALA A 11 -36.15 22.07 8.40
N GLY A 12 -36.50 20.95 7.75
CA GLY A 12 -35.70 19.73 7.74
C GLY A 12 -34.46 19.88 6.85
N ALA A 13 -33.29 19.57 7.40
CA ALA A 13 -32.02 19.53 6.67
C ALA A 13 -31.90 18.21 5.90
N ALA A 14 -31.73 18.30 4.57
CA ALA A 14 -31.42 17.15 3.72
C ALA A 14 -29.92 16.83 3.81
N VAL A 15 -29.58 15.70 4.42
CA VAL A 15 -28.21 15.17 4.45
C VAL A 15 -27.98 14.37 3.16
N VAL A 16 -27.17 14.91 2.26
CA VAL A 16 -26.70 14.18 1.07
C VAL A 16 -25.65 13.17 1.53
N ALA A 17 -26.07 11.91 1.69
CA ALA A 17 -25.16 10.80 1.93
C ALA A 17 -24.38 10.52 0.64
N THR A 18 -23.17 11.07 0.53
CA THR A 18 -22.19 10.66 -0.48
C THR A 18 -21.75 9.25 -0.14
N GLY A 19 -22.26 8.27 -0.91
CA GLY A 19 -21.88 6.88 -0.79
C GLY A 19 -20.37 6.71 -0.98
N LEU A 20 -19.69 6.24 0.05
CA LEU A 20 -18.34 5.70 -0.04
C LEU A 20 -18.38 4.46 -0.95
N VAL A 21 -17.95 4.62 -2.20
CA VAL A 21 -17.65 3.49 -3.08
C VAL A 21 -16.45 2.75 -2.49
N ALA A 22 -16.72 1.68 -1.75
CA ALA A 22 -15.71 0.73 -1.32
C ALA A 22 -15.20 0.00 -2.57
N THR A 23 -14.03 0.38 -3.08
CA THR A 23 -13.36 -0.43 -4.11
C THR A 23 -12.97 -1.76 -3.48
N PRO A 24 -13.26 -2.90 -4.12
CA PRO A 24 -12.89 -4.21 -3.60
C PRO A 24 -11.37 -4.24 -3.39
N ALA A 25 -10.94 -4.73 -2.23
CA ALA A 25 -9.53 -5.03 -1.99
C ALA A 25 -9.17 -6.19 -2.93
N HIS A 26 -8.39 -5.91 -3.97
CA HIS A 26 -7.84 -6.95 -4.84
C HIS A 26 -6.87 -7.79 -4.00
N ALA A 27 -7.19 -9.07 -3.83
CA ALA A 27 -6.28 -10.00 -3.19
C ALA A 27 -5.04 -10.13 -4.08
N ALA A 28 -3.85 -9.89 -3.53
CA ALA A 28 -2.64 -10.04 -4.30
C ALA A 28 -2.50 -11.47 -4.79
N THR A 29 -2.23 -11.62 -6.08
CA THR A 29 -2.31 -12.94 -6.72
C THR A 29 -1.03 -13.74 -6.51
N GLY A 30 0.06 -13.10 -6.07
CA GLY A 30 1.38 -13.72 -5.97
C GLY A 30 1.85 -14.23 -7.34
N ASN A 31 1.40 -13.60 -8.42
CA ASN A 31 1.55 -14.10 -9.79
C ASN A 31 2.77 -13.52 -10.51
N GLY A 32 3.51 -12.63 -9.84
CA GLY A 32 4.66 -11.94 -10.42
C GLY A 32 4.26 -10.89 -11.46
N VAL A 33 3.09 -10.27 -11.31
CA VAL A 33 2.62 -9.09 -12.03
C VAL A 33 2.26 -8.04 -10.97
N CYS A 34 2.54 -6.76 -11.21
CA CYS A 34 2.19 -5.70 -10.27
C CYS A 34 0.81 -5.12 -10.62
N GLU A 35 -0.24 -5.72 -10.09
CA GLU A 35 -1.64 -5.37 -10.36
C GLU A 35 -2.13 -4.23 -9.45
N ARG A 36 -3.30 -3.69 -9.77
CA ARG A 36 -3.91 -2.64 -8.96
C ARG A 36 -4.31 -3.22 -7.61
N GLY A 37 -3.95 -2.53 -6.53
CA GLY A 37 -4.17 -2.99 -5.16
C GLY A 37 -2.93 -3.60 -4.51
N GLU A 38 -1.83 -3.77 -5.26
CA GLU A 38 -0.64 -4.49 -4.79
C GLU A 38 0.56 -3.57 -4.55
N PHE A 39 1.34 -3.94 -3.54
CA PHE A 39 2.69 -3.46 -3.31
C PHE A 39 3.67 -4.48 -3.87
N CYS A 40 4.59 -4.02 -4.71
CA CYS A 40 5.44 -4.89 -5.48
C CYS A 40 6.91 -4.59 -5.19
N VAL A 41 7.67 -5.62 -4.86
CA VAL A 41 9.11 -5.57 -4.59
C VAL A 41 9.83 -6.27 -5.72
N PHE A 42 10.83 -5.60 -6.28
CA PHE A 42 11.62 -6.10 -7.40
C PHE A 42 13.06 -6.31 -6.96
N ARG A 43 13.63 -7.44 -7.39
CA ARG A 43 15.03 -7.77 -7.09
C ARG A 43 16.02 -6.77 -7.71
N ASP A 44 15.74 -6.34 -8.92
CA ASP A 44 16.61 -5.42 -9.67
C ASP A 44 15.96 -4.04 -9.81
N THR A 45 16.69 -3.07 -10.34
CA THR A 45 16.17 -1.71 -10.62
C THR A 45 15.39 -1.61 -11.93
N THR A 46 15.62 -2.54 -12.85
CA THR A 46 15.01 -2.57 -14.20
C THR A 46 14.24 -3.87 -14.49
N GLY A 47 14.43 -4.91 -13.67
CA GLY A 47 14.02 -6.28 -13.97
C GLY A 47 12.56 -6.62 -13.70
N SER A 48 12.14 -7.78 -14.22
CA SER A 48 10.81 -8.40 -14.16
C SER A 48 10.61 -9.33 -12.95
N VAL A 49 11.67 -9.58 -12.17
CA VAL A 49 11.62 -10.44 -10.99
C VAL A 49 10.97 -9.67 -9.87
N LEU A 50 9.68 -9.94 -9.65
CA LEU A 50 8.86 -9.23 -8.69
C LEU A 50 8.11 -10.18 -7.79
N TRP A 51 7.94 -9.74 -6.55
CA TRP A 51 7.03 -10.30 -5.57
C TRP A 51 5.98 -9.24 -5.27
N ASP A 52 4.72 -9.65 -5.18
CA ASP A 52 3.58 -8.77 -4.99
C ASP A 52 2.82 -9.16 -3.71
N SER A 53 2.30 -8.16 -2.99
CA SER A 53 1.51 -8.34 -1.78
C SER A 53 0.42 -7.27 -1.65
N GLY A 54 -0.74 -7.70 -1.16
CA GLY A 54 -1.88 -6.85 -0.83
C GLY A 54 -2.11 -6.76 0.67
N ARG A 55 -1.15 -7.21 1.48
CA ARG A 55 -1.22 -7.25 2.95
C ARG A 55 0.10 -6.84 3.57
N THR A 56 0.03 -6.25 4.76
CA THR A 56 1.22 -5.94 5.58
C THR A 56 2.02 -7.22 5.76
N ASP A 57 3.33 -7.11 5.61
CA ASP A 57 4.23 -8.24 5.82
C ASP A 57 5.32 -7.88 6.82
N ASN A 58 5.41 -8.67 7.87
CA ASN A 58 6.40 -8.49 8.94
C ASN A 58 7.76 -9.05 8.56
N SER A 59 7.85 -10.00 7.63
CA SER A 59 9.14 -10.55 7.22
C SER A 59 9.06 -11.26 5.89
N TYR A 60 9.91 -10.83 4.95
CA TYR A 60 10.09 -11.48 3.67
C TYR A 60 10.88 -12.79 3.73
N SER A 61 11.26 -13.27 4.92
CA SER A 61 12.09 -14.46 5.09
C SER A 61 11.48 -15.72 4.47
N ASN A 62 10.15 -15.82 4.49
CA ASN A 62 9.39 -16.92 3.90
C ASN A 62 8.93 -16.64 2.47
N ASP A 63 9.09 -15.41 1.98
CA ASP A 63 8.63 -15.00 0.66
C ASP A 63 9.65 -15.34 -0.42
N LYS A 64 9.12 -15.79 -1.56
CA LYS A 64 9.90 -16.12 -2.75
C LYS A 64 9.36 -15.36 -3.95
N TYR A 65 10.26 -15.03 -4.88
CA TYR A 65 9.84 -14.52 -6.18
C TYR A 65 9.10 -15.64 -6.96
N PRO A 66 7.83 -15.46 -7.33
CA PRO A 66 6.99 -16.55 -7.86
C PRO A 66 7.54 -17.21 -9.13
N ARG A 67 8.21 -16.43 -9.99
CA ARG A 67 8.70 -16.89 -11.31
C ARG A 67 10.19 -17.18 -11.36
N ALA A 68 10.98 -16.54 -10.51
CA ALA A 68 12.44 -16.64 -10.53
C ALA A 68 13.00 -17.53 -9.40
N GLY A 69 12.19 -17.80 -8.37
CA GLY A 69 12.70 -18.37 -7.12
C GLY A 69 13.64 -17.41 -6.38
N GLY A 70 14.24 -17.88 -5.29
CA GLY A 70 15.04 -17.06 -4.39
C GLY A 70 14.20 -16.27 -3.38
N THR A 71 14.82 -15.83 -2.30
CA THR A 71 14.19 -15.07 -1.21
C THR A 71 13.93 -13.64 -1.63
N VAL A 72 12.82 -13.07 -1.16
CA VAL A 72 12.56 -11.62 -1.27
C VAL A 72 13.35 -10.85 -0.21
N GLN A 73 13.51 -11.46 0.97
CA GLN A 73 14.34 -10.97 2.08
C GLN A 73 15.72 -10.51 1.61
N ASP A 74 16.07 -9.26 1.92
CA ASP A 74 17.37 -8.65 1.64
C ASP A 74 17.80 -8.73 0.17
N THR A 75 16.83 -8.68 -0.76
CA THR A 75 17.12 -8.66 -2.20
C THR A 75 16.34 -7.61 -2.98
N GLY A 76 15.37 -6.94 -2.34
CA GLY A 76 14.59 -5.90 -3.01
C GLY A 76 15.43 -4.64 -3.27
N SER A 77 15.48 -4.20 -4.53
CA SER A 77 16.20 -2.98 -4.96
C SER A 77 15.29 -1.92 -5.60
N SER A 78 14.06 -2.28 -5.98
CA SER A 78 13.06 -1.28 -6.36
C SER A 78 11.66 -1.74 -6.03
N VAL A 79 10.72 -0.80 -6.00
CA VAL A 79 9.34 -1.05 -5.57
C VAL A 79 8.33 -0.30 -6.43
N ILE A 80 7.11 -0.80 -6.46
CA ILE A 80 5.93 -0.08 -6.96
C ILE A 80 4.88 -0.11 -5.86
N ASN A 81 4.29 1.04 -5.56
CA ASN A 81 3.07 1.10 -4.74
C ASN A 81 1.87 1.37 -5.64
N ASN A 82 1.16 0.30 -6.01
CA ASN A 82 -0.05 0.35 -6.84
C ASN A 82 -1.32 0.16 -6.01
N THR A 83 -1.26 0.39 -4.71
CA THR A 83 -2.36 0.05 -3.77
C THR A 83 -3.40 1.16 -3.64
N GLY A 84 -3.05 2.38 -4.03
CA GLY A 84 -3.83 3.58 -3.74
C GLY A 84 -3.84 3.97 -2.26
N ARG A 85 -2.97 3.37 -1.43
CA ARG A 85 -2.81 3.66 0.01
C ARG A 85 -1.34 3.90 0.36
N GLY A 86 -1.08 4.41 1.58
CA GLY A 86 0.28 4.59 2.06
C GLY A 86 0.97 3.25 2.27
N VAL A 87 2.21 3.12 1.78
CA VAL A 87 3.07 1.98 2.10
C VAL A 87 4.38 2.49 2.67
N ARG A 88 4.82 1.91 3.79
CA ARG A 88 6.16 2.10 4.32
C ARG A 88 6.91 0.80 4.21
N ILE A 89 8.04 0.82 3.52
CA ILE A 89 8.96 -0.32 3.42
C ILE A 89 10.12 -0.12 4.38
N PHE A 90 10.59 -1.21 4.97
CA PHE A 90 11.60 -1.21 6.03
C PHE A 90 12.78 -2.11 5.68
N LYS A 91 13.95 -1.69 6.17
CA LYS A 91 15.20 -2.43 6.03
C LYS A 91 15.26 -3.69 6.90
N HIS A 92 14.52 -3.75 8.00
CA HIS A 92 14.52 -4.92 8.89
C HIS A 92 13.13 -5.53 8.98
N GLY A 93 13.07 -6.76 9.51
CA GLY A 93 11.81 -7.41 9.84
C GLY A 93 11.02 -6.62 10.90
N ASP A 94 9.77 -7.02 11.09
CA ASP A 94 8.83 -6.49 12.08
C ASP A 94 8.64 -4.96 11.98
N GLN A 95 8.67 -4.43 10.75
CA GLN A 95 8.51 -3.00 10.45
C GLN A 95 9.51 -2.11 11.19
N ASN A 96 10.75 -2.57 11.34
CA ASN A 96 11.77 -1.90 12.15
C ASN A 96 12.93 -1.33 11.31
N GLY A 97 13.71 -0.44 11.94
CA GLY A 97 14.90 0.18 11.37
C GLY A 97 14.60 1.28 10.35
N PRO A 98 15.59 1.60 9.50
CA PRO A 98 15.41 2.55 8.41
C PRO A 98 14.22 2.17 7.54
N GLY A 99 13.33 3.13 7.32
CA GLY A 99 12.14 2.94 6.52
C GLY A 99 11.87 4.13 5.62
N TRP A 100 11.11 3.88 4.56
CA TRP A 100 10.78 4.88 3.55
C TRP A 100 9.31 4.76 3.14
N ASN A 101 8.64 5.89 3.05
CA ASN A 101 7.25 5.95 2.59
C ASN A 101 7.26 5.96 1.05
N VAL A 102 6.72 4.90 0.45
CA VAL A 102 6.68 4.71 -1.00
C VAL A 102 5.48 5.47 -1.58
N PRO A 103 5.69 6.44 -2.49
CA PRO A 103 4.60 7.18 -3.12
C PRO A 103 3.60 6.25 -3.81
N ALA A 104 2.31 6.45 -3.56
CA ALA A 104 1.21 5.65 -4.14
C ALA A 104 0.82 6.14 -5.54
N ASP A 105 1.81 6.33 -6.42
CA ASP A 105 1.64 6.87 -7.77
C ASP A 105 1.77 5.81 -8.87
N GLY A 106 1.90 4.53 -8.49
CA GLY A 106 2.07 3.41 -9.42
C GLY A 106 3.40 3.43 -10.19
N ARG A 107 4.31 4.36 -9.88
CA ARG A 107 5.62 4.45 -10.53
C ARG A 107 6.60 3.52 -9.81
N ARG A 108 7.61 3.08 -10.56
CA ARG A 108 8.72 2.31 -10.01
C ARG A 108 9.74 3.23 -9.36
N TRP A 109 10.08 2.91 -8.12
CA TRP A 109 11.03 3.67 -7.31
C TRP A 109 12.25 2.83 -6.96
N ASN A 110 13.43 3.39 -7.17
CA ASN A 110 14.70 2.76 -6.80
C ASN A 110 15.00 3.01 -5.32
N LEU A 111 15.41 1.97 -4.59
CA LEU A 111 15.71 2.07 -3.16
C LEU A 111 17.12 2.60 -2.87
N SER A 112 18.03 2.66 -3.85
CA SER A 112 19.44 3.04 -3.66
C SER A 112 19.65 4.45 -3.09
N GLY A 113 18.70 5.36 -3.31
CA GLY A 113 18.71 6.72 -2.79
C GLY A 113 17.85 6.91 -1.53
N THR A 114 17.31 5.83 -0.97
CA THR A 114 16.41 5.85 0.17
C THR A 114 17.12 5.34 1.43
N PRO A 115 16.60 5.62 2.63
CA PRO A 115 17.13 5.03 3.87
C PRO A 115 17.11 3.49 3.92
N VAL A 116 16.27 2.83 3.12
CA VAL A 116 16.19 1.37 3.07
C VAL A 116 17.40 0.79 2.33
N GLY A 117 17.77 1.38 1.20
CA GLY A 117 18.87 0.92 0.34
C GLY A 117 18.48 -0.26 -0.56
N ASN A 118 19.38 -0.60 -1.48
CA ASN A 118 19.25 -1.78 -2.33
C ASN A 118 19.56 -3.06 -1.55
N ASP A 119 18.97 -4.17 -2.00
CA ASP A 119 19.22 -5.52 -1.48
C ASP A 119 19.08 -5.61 0.05
N ALA A 120 18.09 -4.88 0.59
CA ALA A 120 17.99 -4.71 2.04
C ALA A 120 16.55 -4.65 2.56
N ALA A 121 15.55 -4.64 1.68
CA ALA A 121 14.17 -4.62 2.13
C ALA A 121 13.77 -5.94 2.80
N SER A 122 13.07 -5.84 3.93
CA SER A 122 12.74 -7.00 4.79
C SER A 122 11.29 -7.07 5.23
N SER A 123 10.57 -5.94 5.27
CA SER A 123 9.17 -5.88 5.68
C SER A 123 8.48 -4.62 5.15
N HIS A 124 7.15 -4.58 5.22
CA HIS A 124 6.38 -3.37 4.90
C HIS A 124 5.08 -3.28 5.70
N LEU A 125 4.50 -2.07 5.70
CA LEU A 125 3.25 -1.73 6.37
C LEU A 125 2.35 -0.90 5.46
N PHE A 126 1.07 -1.28 5.37
CA PHE A 126 0.01 -0.44 4.80
C PHE A 126 -0.58 0.49 5.85
N PHE A 127 -0.88 1.75 5.47
CA PHE A 127 -1.54 2.75 6.31
C PHE A 127 -2.42 3.72 5.51
#